data_AF-A0A6C0C4E0-F1
#
_entry.id   AF-A0A6C0C4E0-F1
#
_cell.length_a   1.000
_cell.length_b   1.000
_cell.length_c   1.000
_cell.angle_alpha   90.00
_cell.angle_beta   90.00
_cell.angle_gamma   90.00
#
_symmetry.space_group_name_H-M   'P 1'
#
loop_
_entity.id
_entity.type
_entity.pdbx_description
1 polymer ?
#
loop_
_entity_poly.entity_id
_entity_poly.type
_entity_poly.pdbx_seq_one_letter_code
_entity_poly.pdbx_strand_id
1 'polypeptide(L)'
;MQTNGRVDILNYNPGDRFSLHDKIPTGQTTGYRDALTGNWQSNSLSNAFFSAANVRIVQNGLKAGVYKLSNGRFLIGDQDEDTLKIIMRSTFLQSATNLPNKITEQIVALNKLVLDYAVPQIFGEAQGYIKYKNDVSTLVVPIERPTSTYSNTTLELKPWF
;
A
#
# COMPACT_ATOMS: atom_id res chain seq x y z
N MET A 1 -8.12 -21.61 -14.41
CA MET A 1 -8.31 -20.78 -15.62
C MET A 1 -6.97 -20.79 -16.36
N GLN A 2 -6.91 -21.35 -17.57
CA GLN A 2 -5.68 -21.46 -18.33
C GLN A 2 -5.25 -20.07 -18.85
N THR A 3 -3.97 -19.76 -18.73
CA THR A 3 -3.39 -18.52 -19.24
C THR A 3 -3.28 -18.57 -20.76
N ASN A 4 -4.15 -17.82 -21.41
CA ASN A 4 -4.26 -17.76 -22.87
C ASN A 4 -3.16 -16.84 -23.44
N GLY A 5 -1.93 -17.35 -23.56
CA GLY A 5 -0.84 -16.71 -24.32
C GLY A 5 -0.13 -15.52 -23.64
N ARG A 6 -0.54 -15.10 -22.44
CA ARG A 6 0.17 -14.09 -21.63
C ARG A 6 0.96 -14.73 -20.50
N VAL A 7 1.99 -14.02 -20.02
CA VAL A 7 2.79 -14.45 -18.88
C VAL A 7 1.93 -14.39 -17.61
N ASP A 8 1.75 -15.55 -16.96
CA ASP A 8 1.06 -15.63 -15.68
C ASP A 8 1.97 -15.10 -14.56
N ILE A 9 1.58 -13.98 -13.95
CA ILE A 9 2.24 -13.47 -12.74
C ILE A 9 1.33 -13.56 -11.51
N LEU A 10 0.13 -14.14 -11.64
CA LEU A 10 -0.77 -14.39 -10.51
C LEU A 10 -0.25 -15.51 -9.63
N ASN A 11 0.26 -16.57 -10.26
CA ASN A 11 0.84 -17.75 -9.61
C ASN A 11 2.39 -17.70 -9.60
N TYR A 12 3.01 -18.82 -9.20
CA TYR A 12 4.46 -19.02 -9.13
C TYR A 12 5.18 -18.56 -10.42
N ASN A 13 6.15 -17.67 -10.25
CA ASN A 13 6.99 -17.16 -11.34
C ASN A 13 8.06 -18.21 -11.68
N PRO A 14 8.14 -18.72 -12.91
CA PRO A 14 9.20 -19.65 -13.32
C PRO A 14 10.62 -19.10 -13.09
N GLY A 15 10.77 -17.78 -13.01
CA GLY A 15 12.00 -17.06 -12.69
C GLY A 15 12.55 -17.29 -11.28
N ASP A 16 11.74 -17.76 -10.33
CA ASP A 16 12.17 -18.03 -8.96
C ASP A 16 13.25 -19.12 -8.91
N ARG A 17 13.29 -20.02 -9.91
CA ARG A 17 14.35 -21.03 -10.06
C ARG A 17 15.73 -20.44 -10.31
N PHE A 18 15.80 -19.17 -10.73
CA PHE A 18 17.02 -18.45 -11.03
C PHE A 18 17.39 -17.40 -9.96
N SER A 19 16.67 -17.36 -8.84
CA SER A 19 16.85 -16.37 -7.76
C SER A 19 18.09 -16.59 -6.86
N LEU A 20 19.17 -17.17 -7.40
CA LEU A 20 20.45 -17.45 -6.73
C LEU A 20 21.34 -16.19 -6.58
N HIS A 21 20.74 -15.07 -6.19
CA HIS A 21 21.46 -13.82 -5.97
C HIS A 21 21.61 -13.58 -4.48
N ASP A 22 22.83 -13.26 -4.06
CA ASP A 22 23.09 -12.76 -2.71
C ASP A 22 22.30 -11.45 -2.50
N LYS A 23 21.34 -11.47 -1.57
CA LYS A 23 20.58 -10.28 -1.20
C LYS A 23 21.23 -9.68 0.04
N ILE A 24 21.78 -8.49 -0.12
CA ILE A 24 22.16 -7.65 1.02
C ILE A 24 20.91 -7.51 1.91
N PRO A 25 21.01 -7.77 3.23
CA PRO A 25 19.87 -7.66 4.13
C PRO A 25 19.42 -6.19 4.24
N THR A 26 18.50 -5.79 3.37
CA THR A 26 17.78 -4.51 3.42
C THR A 26 16.61 -4.66 4.39
N GLY A 27 16.82 -4.37 5.67
CA GLY A 27 15.72 -4.50 6.65
C GLY A 27 16.05 -4.24 8.11
N GLN A 28 17.25 -3.78 8.46
CA GLN A 28 17.50 -3.35 9.83
C GLN A 28 16.81 -2.01 10.06
N THR A 29 15.81 -2.00 10.94
CA THR A 29 15.14 -0.76 11.31
C THR A 29 16.12 0.16 12.03
N THR A 30 16.35 1.34 11.45
CA THR A 30 17.28 2.34 11.99
C THR A 30 16.53 3.51 12.61
N GLY A 31 17.07 4.07 13.69
CA GLY A 31 16.55 5.31 14.24
C GLY A 31 16.82 6.48 13.28
N TYR A 32 15.90 7.44 13.22
CA TYR A 32 16.07 8.61 12.36
C TYR A 32 16.75 9.75 13.14
N ARG A 33 18.08 9.69 13.27
CA ARG A 33 18.86 10.66 14.08
C ARG A 33 18.85 12.06 13.48
N ASP A 34 18.81 12.16 12.15
CA ASP A 34 18.79 13.44 11.43
C ASP A 34 17.38 14.00 11.18
N ALA A 35 16.37 13.47 11.88
CA ALA A 35 14.96 13.85 11.70
C ALA A 35 14.66 15.33 11.98
N LEU A 36 15.50 16.01 12.77
CA LEU A 36 15.32 17.41 13.15
C LEU A 36 16.46 18.33 12.71
N THR A 37 17.48 17.78 12.04
CA THR A 37 18.66 18.52 11.58
C THR A 37 18.22 19.73 10.75
N GLY A 38 18.75 20.91 11.10
CA GLY A 38 18.52 22.19 10.43
C GLY A 38 17.43 23.09 11.04
N ASN A 39 16.40 22.54 11.69
CA ASN A 39 15.24 23.34 12.11
C ASN A 39 14.96 23.32 13.63
N TRP A 40 15.12 22.17 14.30
CA TRP A 40 14.68 22.00 15.70
C TRP A 40 15.74 21.30 16.54
N GLN A 41 15.73 21.55 17.85
CA GLN A 41 16.56 20.82 18.81
C GLN A 41 15.90 19.48 19.20
N SER A 42 16.74 18.46 19.40
CA SER A 42 16.29 17.15 19.86
C SER A 42 15.76 17.21 21.28
N ASN A 43 14.55 16.69 21.50
CA ASN A 43 13.92 16.57 22.82
C ASN A 43 13.53 15.10 23.09
N SER A 44 13.08 14.81 24.32
CA SER A 44 12.70 13.44 24.71
C SER A 44 11.57 12.87 23.83
N LEU A 45 10.63 13.72 23.38
CA LEU A 45 9.55 13.32 22.49
C LEU A 45 10.07 12.93 21.10
N SER A 46 10.92 13.76 20.49
CA SER A 46 11.47 13.50 19.16
C SER A 46 12.35 12.26 19.15
N ASN A 47 13.20 12.09 20.17
CA ASN A 47 14.07 10.91 20.28
C ASN A 47 13.25 9.62 20.40
N ALA A 48 12.16 9.66 21.17
CA ALA A 48 11.27 8.51 21.31
C ALA A 48 10.44 8.25 20.05
N PHE A 49 9.90 9.30 19.41
CA PHE A 49 9.09 9.19 18.21
C PHE A 49 9.88 8.70 16.99
N PHE A 50 11.12 9.17 16.81
CA PHE A 50 12.01 8.75 15.72
C PHE A 50 12.90 7.54 16.06
N SER A 51 12.64 6.89 17.20
CA SER A 51 13.36 5.68 17.60
C SER A 51 13.04 4.50 16.68
N ALA A 52 14.00 3.59 16.48
CA ALA A 52 13.79 2.36 15.72
C ALA A 52 12.62 1.52 16.26
N ALA A 53 12.42 1.53 17.58
CA ALA A 53 11.30 0.85 18.23
C ALA A 53 9.94 1.45 17.79
N ASN A 54 9.82 2.78 17.76
CA ASN A 54 8.58 3.42 17.33
C ASN A 54 8.33 3.22 15.83
N VAL A 55 9.38 3.29 15.00
CA VAL A 55 9.28 2.96 13.56
C VAL A 55 8.72 1.54 13.38
N ARG A 56 9.19 0.57 14.18
CA ARG A 56 8.66 -0.80 14.13
C ARG A 56 7.20 -0.90 14.57
N ILE A 57 6.79 -0.13 15.59
CA ILE A 57 5.39 -0.04 16.03
C ILE A 57 4.51 0.48 14.88
N VAL A 58 4.94 1.56 14.22
CA VAL A 58 4.21 2.14 13.08
C VAL A 58 4.13 1.13 11.93
N GLN A 59 5.22 0.46 11.56
CA GLN A 59 5.21 -0.59 10.53
C GLN A 59 4.19 -1.70 10.82
N ASN A 60 4.14 -2.18 12.07
CA ASN A 60 3.15 -3.18 12.48
C ASN A 60 1.73 -2.60 12.47
N GLY A 61 1.55 -1.33 12.85
CA GLY A 61 0.29 -0.60 12.73
C GLY A 61 -0.20 -0.49 11.30
N LEU A 62 0.69 -0.24 10.33
CA LEU A 62 0.35 -0.20 8.91
C LEU A 62 -0.15 -1.55 8.41
N LYS A 63 0.57 -2.64 8.74
CA LYS A 63 0.16 -4.00 8.39
C LYS A 63 -1.22 -4.33 8.96
N ALA A 64 -1.42 -4.07 10.25
CA ALA A 64 -2.69 -4.33 10.91
C ALA A 64 -3.83 -3.45 10.35
N GLY A 65 -3.55 -2.18 10.07
CA GLY A 65 -4.50 -1.23 9.49
C GLY A 65 -4.97 -1.65 8.10
N VAL A 66 -4.03 -1.99 7.21
CA VAL A 66 -4.36 -2.45 5.84
C VAL A 66 -5.04 -3.82 5.86
N TYR A 67 -4.59 -4.74 6.72
CA TYR A 67 -5.25 -6.03 6.90
C TYR A 67 -6.70 -5.86 7.36
N LYS A 68 -6.95 -4.99 8.33
CA LYS A 68 -8.31 -4.68 8.81
C LYS A 68 -9.16 -3.99 7.73
N LEU A 69 -8.62 -2.97 7.07
CA LEU A 69 -9.34 -2.21 6.04
C LEU A 69 -9.70 -3.08 4.83
N SER A 70 -8.87 -4.06 4.51
CA SER A 70 -9.09 -5.02 3.43
C SER A 70 -9.99 -6.20 3.82
N ASN A 71 -10.55 -6.23 5.03
CA ASN A 71 -11.30 -7.37 5.59
C ASN A 71 -10.49 -8.69 5.53
N GLY A 72 -9.20 -8.62 5.82
CA GLY A 72 -8.29 -9.75 5.86
C GLY A 72 -7.77 -10.23 4.49
N ARG A 73 -8.02 -9.48 3.41
CA ARG A 73 -7.62 -9.88 2.05
C ARG A 73 -6.16 -9.61 1.73
N PHE A 74 -5.57 -8.55 2.29
CA PHE A 74 -4.20 -8.15 1.95
C PHE A 74 -3.27 -8.30 3.15
N LEU A 75 -2.23 -9.12 2.98
CA LEU A 75 -1.09 -9.21 3.88
C LEU A 75 0.10 -8.50 3.24
N ILE A 76 0.43 -7.32 3.74
CA ILE A 76 1.54 -6.50 3.24
C ILE A 76 2.83 -6.74 4.04
N GLY A 77 3.97 -6.54 3.39
CA GLY A 77 5.28 -6.51 4.03
C GLY A 77 5.58 -5.18 4.72
N ASP A 78 6.80 -5.06 5.25
CA ASP A 78 7.33 -3.78 5.71
C ASP A 78 7.41 -2.78 4.54
N GLN A 79 7.03 -1.53 4.80
CA GLN A 79 7.13 -0.46 3.81
C GLN A 79 8.52 0.17 3.83
N ASP A 80 8.86 0.89 2.75
CA ASP A 80 10.11 1.63 2.66
C ASP A 80 10.30 2.57 3.86
N GLU A 81 11.43 2.41 4.56
CA GLU A 81 11.68 3.09 5.82
C GLU A 81 11.97 4.57 5.62
N ASP A 82 12.60 4.95 4.51
CA ASP A 82 12.91 6.34 4.21
C ASP A 82 11.63 7.13 3.91
N THR A 83 10.74 6.56 3.10
CA THR A 83 9.40 7.12 2.85
C THR A 83 8.61 7.23 4.15
N LEU A 84 8.63 6.20 5.00
CA LEU A 84 7.96 6.23 6.29
C LEU A 84 8.53 7.33 7.21
N LYS A 85 9.86 7.47 7.25
CA LYS A 85 10.56 8.53 8.02
C LYS A 85 10.19 9.92 7.51
N ILE A 86 10.03 10.11 6.21
CA ILE A 86 9.56 11.38 5.61
C ILE A 86 8.16 11.71 6.11
N ILE A 87 7.23 10.73 6.07
CA ILE A 87 5.86 10.92 6.57
C ILE A 87 5.89 11.25 8.06
N MET A 88 6.58 10.44 8.87
CA MET A 88 6.75 10.68 10.31
C MET A 88 7.30 12.07 10.60
N ARG A 89 8.34 12.52 9.87
CA ARG A 89 8.91 13.86 10.03
C ARG A 89 7.89 14.94 9.70
N SER A 90 7.18 14.81 8.58
CA SER A 90 6.17 15.79 8.19
C SER A 90 5.05 15.90 9.22
N THR A 91 4.57 14.79 9.77
CA THR A 91 3.54 14.75 10.81
C THR A 91 4.04 15.37 12.11
N PHE A 92 5.27 15.05 12.50
CA PHE A 92 5.88 15.63 13.70
C PHE A 92 5.98 17.17 13.59
N LEU A 93 6.48 17.68 12.47
CA LEU A 93 6.64 19.13 12.28
C LEU A 93 5.30 19.88 12.24
N GLN A 94 4.22 19.24 11.77
CA GLN A 94 2.90 19.85 11.67
C GLN A 94 2.08 19.77 12.96
N SER A 95 2.24 18.69 13.75
CA SER A 95 1.28 18.35 14.82
C SER A 95 1.90 18.09 16.18
N ALA A 96 3.23 18.10 16.33
CA ALA A 96 3.86 17.88 17.63
C ALA A 96 3.66 19.09 18.56
N THR A 97 3.06 18.84 19.73
CA THR A 97 2.89 19.86 20.78
C THR A 97 4.16 20.05 21.64
N ASN A 98 5.08 19.09 21.63
CA ASN A 98 6.38 19.15 22.32
C ASN A 98 6.25 19.42 23.83
N LEU A 99 5.19 18.94 24.46
CA LEU A 99 5.03 19.10 25.92
C LEU A 99 5.99 18.15 26.66
N PRO A 100 6.58 18.56 27.80
CA PRO A 100 7.51 17.74 28.56
C PRO A 100 6.84 16.59 29.32
N ASN A 101 5.50 16.60 29.41
CA ASN A 101 4.69 15.59 30.10
C ASN A 101 3.90 14.75 29.08
N LYS A 102 3.39 13.58 29.51
CA LYS A 102 2.52 12.71 28.68
C LYS A 102 3.13 12.33 27.32
N ILE A 103 4.45 12.08 27.29
CA ILE A 103 5.19 11.73 26.06
C ILE A 103 4.57 10.53 25.33
N THR A 104 4.15 9.51 26.08
CA THR A 104 3.51 8.32 25.50
C THR A 104 2.19 8.65 24.79
N GLU A 105 1.33 9.47 25.40
CA GLU A 105 0.06 9.90 24.80
C GLU A 105 0.30 10.71 23.52
N GLN A 106 1.30 11.59 23.54
CA GLN A 106 1.71 12.37 22.37
C GLN A 106 2.21 11.46 21.22
N ILE A 107 3.03 10.46 21.53
CA ILE A 107 3.52 9.49 20.53
C ILE A 107 2.35 8.69 19.95
N VAL A 108 1.40 8.23 20.77
CA VAL A 108 0.22 7.51 20.29
C VAL A 108 -0.60 8.38 19.35
N ALA A 109 -0.81 9.66 19.70
CA ALA A 109 -1.53 10.60 18.86
C ALA A 109 -0.81 10.85 17.51
N LEU A 110 0.52 11.05 17.54
CA LEU A 110 1.32 11.24 16.32
C LEU A 110 1.34 9.99 15.45
N ASN A 111 1.53 8.81 16.05
CA ASN A 111 1.48 7.54 15.34
C ASN A 111 0.11 7.32 14.68
N LYS A 112 -0.97 7.70 15.37
CA LYS A 112 -2.32 7.63 14.80
C LYS A 112 -2.44 8.50 13.55
N LEU A 113 -1.93 9.73 13.56
CA LEU A 113 -1.93 10.59 12.38
C LEU A 113 -1.14 10.00 11.21
N VAL A 114 0.02 9.38 11.48
CA VAL A 114 0.82 8.69 10.45
C VAL A 114 0.03 7.52 9.85
N LEU A 115 -0.62 6.72 10.69
CA LEU A 115 -1.42 5.57 10.24
C LEU A 115 -2.66 6.01 9.44
N ASP A 116 -3.39 7.01 9.93
CA ASP A 116 -4.59 7.55 9.28
C ASP A 116 -4.27 8.10 7.88
N TYR A 117 -3.08 8.66 7.68
CA TYR A 117 -2.59 9.11 6.38
C TYR A 117 -2.17 7.96 5.45
N ALA A 118 -1.35 7.04 5.95
CA ALA A 118 -0.67 6.05 5.11
C ALA A 118 -1.53 4.81 4.80
N VAL A 119 -2.39 4.36 5.72
CA VAL A 119 -3.19 3.13 5.54
C VAL A 119 -4.11 3.18 4.31
N PRO A 120 -4.90 4.25 4.06
CA PRO A 120 -5.76 4.32 2.88
C PRO A 120 -4.98 4.30 1.56
N GLN A 121 -3.81 4.94 1.52
CA GLN A 121 -2.95 4.98 0.34
C GLN A 121 -2.39 3.60 0.02
N ILE A 122 -1.80 2.92 1.01
CA ILE A 122 -1.25 1.57 0.84
C ILE A 122 -2.35 0.58 0.44
N PHE A 123 -3.55 0.72 1.00
CA PHE A 123 -4.69 -0.10 0.59
C PHE A 123 -5.11 0.15 -0.86
N GLY A 124 -5.13 1.41 -1.31
CA GLY A 124 -5.36 1.77 -2.71
C GLY A 124 -4.33 1.15 -3.65
N GLU A 125 -3.05 1.28 -3.31
CA GLU A 125 -1.94 0.69 -4.07
C GLU A 125 -2.00 -0.84 -4.10
N ALA A 126 -2.35 -1.48 -2.98
CA ALA A 126 -2.53 -2.93 -2.93
C ALA A 126 -3.64 -3.40 -3.88
N GLN A 127 -4.77 -2.68 -3.94
CA GLN A 127 -5.83 -2.98 -4.91
C GLN A 127 -5.36 -2.75 -6.35
N GLY A 128 -4.66 -1.65 -6.60
CA GLY A 128 -4.08 -1.34 -7.91
C GLY A 128 -3.12 -2.42 -8.38
N TYR A 129 -2.26 -2.90 -7.48
CA TYR A 129 -1.31 -3.97 -7.76
C TYR A 129 -2.00 -5.28 -8.13
N ILE A 130 -3.03 -5.70 -7.40
CA ILE A 130 -3.81 -6.90 -7.74
C ILE A 130 -4.50 -6.74 -9.10
N LYS A 131 -5.09 -5.57 -9.36
CA LYS A 131 -5.70 -5.27 -10.66
C LYS A 131 -4.66 -5.37 -11.79
N TYR A 132 -3.50 -4.75 -11.61
CA TYR A 132 -2.39 -4.83 -12.55
C TYR A 132 -1.98 -6.29 -12.82
N LYS A 133 -1.82 -7.11 -11.78
CA LYS A 133 -1.49 -8.54 -11.93
C LYS A 133 -2.54 -9.28 -12.77
N ASN A 134 -3.83 -9.00 -12.56
CA ASN A 134 -4.91 -9.58 -13.33
C ASN A 134 -4.86 -9.11 -14.79
N ASP A 135 -4.72 -7.81 -15.04
CA ASP A 135 -4.73 -7.20 -16.37
C ASP A 135 -3.55 -7.68 -17.24
N VAL A 136 -2.37 -7.90 -16.64
CA VAL A 136 -1.20 -8.44 -17.33
C VAL A 136 -1.34 -9.95 -17.61
N SER A 137 -1.94 -10.70 -16.68
CA SER A 137 -2.05 -12.17 -16.79
C SER A 137 -3.24 -12.63 -17.63
N THR A 138 -4.20 -11.75 -17.90
CA THR A 138 -5.41 -12.06 -18.68
C THR A 138 -5.41 -11.34 -20.03
N LEU A 139 -6.03 -11.95 -21.03
CA LEU A 139 -6.28 -11.27 -22.30
C LEU A 139 -7.36 -10.21 -22.09
N VAL A 140 -7.19 -9.07 -22.76
CA VAL A 140 -8.23 -8.04 -22.80
C VAL A 140 -9.48 -8.64 -23.43
N VAL A 141 -10.61 -8.55 -22.73
CA VAL A 141 -11.90 -8.90 -23.29
C VAL A 141 -12.37 -7.72 -24.14
N PRO A 142 -12.63 -7.91 -25.45
CA PRO A 142 -13.15 -6.85 -26.29
C PRO A 142 -14.45 -6.29 -25.72
N ILE A 143 -14.66 -4.99 -25.89
CA ILE A 143 -15.93 -4.35 -25.54
C ILE A 143 -17.05 -5.07 -26.31
N GLU A 144 -18.14 -5.39 -25.62
CA GLU A 144 -19.30 -6.01 -26.24
C GLU A 144 -19.86 -5.13 -27.36
N ARG A 145 -20.39 -5.77 -28.40
CA ARG A 145 -21.03 -5.03 -29.49
C ARG A 145 -22.25 -4.28 -28.94
N PRO A 146 -22.53 -3.06 -29.43
CA PRO A 146 -23.71 -2.34 -29.01
C PRO A 146 -24.97 -3.17 -29.31
N THR A 147 -25.81 -3.34 -28.30
CA THR A 147 -27.11 -3.98 -28.47
C THR A 147 -28.12 -2.94 -28.95
N SER A 148 -28.83 -3.24 -30.04
CA SER A 148 -29.94 -2.39 -30.49
C SER A 148 -31.00 -2.31 -29.39
N THR A 149 -31.50 -1.10 -29.12
CA THR A 149 -32.66 -0.88 -28.24
C THR A 149 -33.99 -1.01 -28.98
N TYR A 150 -33.95 -1.20 -30.30
CA TYR A 150 -35.14 -1.34 -31.12
C TYR A 150 -35.71 -2.77 -31.03
N SER A 151 -36.99 -2.90 -30.72
CA SER A 151 -37.64 -4.19 -30.49
C SER A 151 -38.18 -4.87 -31.76
N ASN A 152 -38.17 -4.20 -32.91
CA ASN A 152 -38.91 -4.66 -34.07
C ASN A 152 -38.23 -4.34 -35.41
N THR A 153 -37.26 -5.14 -35.84
CA THR A 153 -36.77 -5.07 -37.22
C THR A 153 -36.32 -6.45 -37.69
N THR A 154 -37.27 -7.34 -37.89
CA THR A 154 -37.05 -8.40 -38.88
C THR A 154 -37.34 -7.78 -40.24
N LEU A 155 -36.32 -7.68 -41.11
CA LEU A 155 -36.51 -7.34 -42.53
C LEU A 155 -37.19 -8.48 -43.30
N GLU A 156 -37.35 -9.63 -42.66
CA GLU A 156 -38.11 -10.75 -43.21
C GLU A 156 -39.59 -10.36 -43.26
N LEU A 157 -40.09 -10.24 -44.49
CA LEU A 157 -41.51 -10.27 -44.77
C LEU A 157 -42.07 -11.57 -44.18
N LYS A 158 -43.13 -11.46 -43.37
CA LYS A 158 -43.85 -12.64 -42.92
C LYS A 158 -44.27 -13.43 -44.15
N PRO A 159 -43.92 -14.73 -44.26
CA PRO A 159 -44.45 -15.55 -45.34
C PRO A 159 -45.98 -15.53 -45.24
N TRP A 160 -46.63 -15.27 -46.38
CA TRP A 160 -48.04 -15.63 -46.51
C TRP A 160 -48.10 -17.12 -46.80
N PHE A 161 -49.12 -17.78 -46.23
CA PHE A 161 -49.43 -19.23 -46.24
C PHE A 161 -48.43 -20.15 -45.51
#